data_AF-A0A9X1ABF9-F1
#
_entry.id   AF-A0A9X1ABF9-F1
#
_cell.length_a   1.000
_cell.length_b   1.000
_cell.length_c   1.000
_cell.angle_alpha   90.00
_cell.angle_beta   90.00
_cell.angle_gamma   90.00
#
_symmetry.space_group_name_H-M   'P 1'
#
loop_
_entity.id
_entity.type
_entity.pdbx_description
1 polymer ?
#
loop_
_entity_poly.entity_id
_entity_poly.type
_entity_poly.pdbx_seq_one_letter_code
_entity_poly.pdbx_strand_id
1 'polypeptide(L)' 'MTKKPFTTRLDPAILELAQKLAEVDRRSITAVIEVALIEYAGRRGIRVPEDTKA' A
#
# COMPACT_ATOMS: atom_id res chain seq x y z
N MET A 1 8.43 10.27 -8.85
CA MET A 1 8.98 9.58 -7.66
C MET A 1 9.42 8.17 -8.04
N THR A 2 10.65 7.79 -7.69
CA THR A 2 11.12 6.40 -7.83
C THR A 2 10.73 5.62 -6.58
N LYS A 3 9.93 4.57 -6.74
CA LYS A 3 9.55 3.70 -5.61
C LYS A 3 10.79 2.95 -5.10
N LYS A 4 10.98 2.91 -3.78
CA LYS A 4 12.05 2.14 -3.15
C LYS A 4 11.52 0.78 -2.71
N PRO A 5 12.15 -0.35 -3.10
CA PRO A 5 11.74 -1.67 -2.61
C PRO A 5 11.95 -1.77 -1.10
N PHE A 6 11.06 -2.47 -0.42
CA PHE A 6 11.22 -2.82 0.99
C PHE A 6 10.82 -4.28 1.20
N THR A 7 11.52 -4.96 2.10
CA THR A 7 11.22 -6.34 2.51
C THR A 7 10.53 -6.29 3.86
N THR A 8 9.40 -6.98 4.00
CA THR A 8 8.67 -7.09 5.26
C THR A 8 8.11 -8.49 5.45
N ARG A 9 7.78 -8.86 6.70
CA ARG A 9 7.03 -10.08 7.00
C ARG A 9 5.56 -9.70 7.17
N LEU A 10 4.69 -10.46 6.52
CA LEU A 10 3.24 -10.36 6.66
C LEU A 10 2.71 -11.73 7.08
N ASP A 11 1.63 -11.71 7.85
CA ASP A 11 0.85 -12.92 8.10
C ASP A 11 0.41 -13.54 6.76
N PRO A 12 0.55 -14.86 6.55
CA PRO A 12 0.20 -15.50 5.29
C PRO A 12 -1.26 -15.26 4.86
N ALA A 13 -2.21 -15.26 5.79
CA ALA A 13 -3.62 -15.04 5.47
C ALA A 13 -3.89 -13.60 5.00
N ILE A 14 -3.13 -12.64 5.53
CA ILE A 14 -3.19 -11.24 5.08
C ILE A 14 -2.57 -11.09 3.68
N LEU A 15 -1.48 -11.81 3.40
CA LEU A 15 -0.88 -11.82 2.07
C LEU A 15 -1.83 -12.42 1.02
N GLU A 16 -2.52 -13.53 1.34
CA GLU A 16 -3.54 -14.12 0.47
C GLU A 16 -4.72 -13.15 0.22
N LEU A 17 -5.16 -12.42 1.24
CA LEU A 17 -6.18 -11.40 1.07
C LEU A 17 -5.71 -10.29 0.13
N ALA A 18 -4.48 -9.80 0.29
CA ALA A 18 -3.91 -8.79 -0.58
C ALA A 18 -3.78 -9.27 -2.03
N GLN A 19 -3.46 -10.55 -2.25
CA GLN A 19 -3.43 -11.18 -3.57
C GLN A 19 -4.82 -11.18 -4.23
N LYS A 20 -5.87 -11.58 -3.50
CA LYS A 20 -7.26 -11.55 -4.02
C LYS A 20 -7.71 -10.15 -4.40
N LEU A 21 -7.39 -9.15 -3.58
CA LEU A 21 -7.68 -7.75 -3.88
C LEU A 21 -6.93 -7.26 -5.13
N ALA A 22 -5.65 -7.62 -5.25
CA ALA A 22 -4.83 -7.27 -6.41
C ALA A 22 -5.41 -7.81 -7.73
N GLU A 23 -5.96 -9.03 -7.71
CA GLU A 23 -6.64 -9.64 -8.86
C GLU A 23 -7.91 -8.89 -9.25
N VAL A 24 -8.77 -8.58 -8.27
CA VAL A 24 -10.02 -7.82 -8.49
C VAL A 24 -9.73 -6.42 -9.05
N ASP A 25 -8.72 -5.74 -8.50
CA ASP A 25 -8.39 -4.37 -8.86
C ASP A 25 -7.50 -4.27 -10.13
N ARG A 26 -7.01 -5.41 -10.64
CA ARG A 26 -6.01 -5.49 -11.72
C ARG A 26 -4.77 -4.64 -11.44
N ARG A 27 -4.25 -4.75 -10.21
CA ARG A 27 -3.09 -4.01 -9.71
C ARG A 27 -2.06 -4.95 -9.10
N SER A 28 -0.87 -4.45 -8.80
CA SER A 28 0.10 -5.22 -8.02
C SER A 28 -0.28 -5.26 -6.54
N ILE A 29 0.15 -6.31 -5.83
CA ILE A 29 -0.01 -6.43 -4.37
C ILE A 29 0.59 -5.20 -3.66
N THR A 30 1.75 -4.73 -4.12
CA THR A 30 2.39 -3.51 -3.57
C THR A 30 1.48 -2.29 -3.69
N ALA A 31 0.79 -2.11 -4.81
CA ALA A 31 -0.14 -0.98 -4.98
C ALA A 31 -1.36 -1.10 -4.07
N VAL A 32 -1.89 -2.30 -3.85
CA VAL A 32 -2.97 -2.54 -2.88
C VAL A 32 -2.53 -2.18 -1.46
N ILE A 33 -1.32 -2.61 -1.07
CA ILE A 33 -0.75 -2.30 0.25
C ILE A 33 -0.54 -0.79 0.41
N GLU A 34 -0.03 -0.10 -0.61
CA GLU A 34 0.12 1.37 -0.59
C GLU A 34 -1.23 2.07 -0.37
N VAL A 35 -2.27 1.69 -1.10
CA VAL A 35 -3.61 2.27 -0.93
C VAL A 35 -4.14 2.02 0.49
N ALA A 36 -4.02 0.78 0.98
CA ALA A 36 -4.47 0.43 2.33
C ALA A 36 -3.75 1.26 3.42
N LEU A 37 -2.45 1.52 3.25
CA LEU A 37 -1.68 2.38 4.16
C LEU A 37 -2.15 3.83 4.09
N ILE A 38 -2.38 4.38 2.90
CA ILE A 38 -2.88 5.75 2.70
C ILE A 38 -4.25 5.92 3.36
N GLU A 39 -5.17 4.98 3.16
CA GLU A 39 -6.50 5.02 3.77
C GLU A 39 -6.43 4.88 5.30
N TYR A 40 -5.60 3.97 5.80
CA TYR A 40 -5.40 3.79 7.24
C TYR A 40 -4.81 5.03 7.92
N ALA A 41 -3.90 5.72 7.23
CA ALA A 41 -3.33 7.00 7.67
C ALA A 41 -4.38 8.11 7.61
N GLY A 42 -5.15 8.20 6.52
CA GLY A 42 -6.22 9.18 6.34
C GLY A 42 -7.30 9.10 7.43
N ARG A 43 -7.70 7.88 7.83
CA ARG A 43 -8.60 7.66 8.98
C ARG A 43 -8.07 8.19 10.31
N ARG A 44 -6.76 8.45 10.41
CA ARG A 44 -6.08 9.02 11.59
C ARG A 44 -5.69 10.49 11.42
N GLY A 45 -6.09 11.12 10.32
CA GLY A 45 -5.67 12.48 10.00
C GLY A 45 -4.18 12.61 9.60
N ILE A 46 -3.50 11.48 9.37
CA ILE A 46 -2.11 11.46 8.90
C ILE A 46 -2.15 11.54 7.38
N ARG A 47 -1.58 12.60 6.81
CA ARG A 47 -1.48 12.78 5.36
C ARG A 47 -0.13 12.25 4.89
N VAL A 48 -0.12 11.60 3.73
CA VAL A 48 1.13 11.38 3.01
C VAL A 48 1.67 12.77 2.66
N PRO A 49 2.94 13.07 2.97
CA PRO A 49 3.55 14.31 2.51
C PRO A 49 3.37 14.41 0.99
N GLU A 50 2.76 15.50 0.52
CA GLU A 50 2.91 15.87 -0.88
C GLU A 50 4.39 16.14 -1.07
N ASP A 51 5.07 15.26 -1.80
CA ASP A 51 6.49 15.39 -2.07
C ASP A 51 6.73 16.84 -2.54
N THR A 52 7.45 17.62 -1.74
CA THR A 52 7.80 19.01 -2.03
C THR A 52 8.44 19.01 -3.41
N LYS A 53 7.73 19.53 -4.41
CA LYS A 53 8.28 19.83 -5.72
C LYS A 53 9.48 20.77 -5.49
N ALA A 54 10.68 20.26 -5.65
CA ALA A 54 11.91 21.03 -5.79
C ALA A 54 12.81 20.29 -6.79
#